data_AF-A0A7C6RYZ9-F1
#
_entry.id   AF-A0A7C6RYZ9-F1
#
_cell.length_a   1.000
_cell.length_b   1.000
_cell.length_c   1.000
_cell.angle_alpha   90.00
_cell.angle_beta   90.00
_cell.angle_gamma   90.00
#
_symmetry.space_group_name_H-M   'P 1'
#
loop_
_entity.id
_entity.type
_entity.pdbx_description
1 polymer ?
#
loop_
_entity_poly.entity_id
_entity_poly.type
_entity_poly.pdbx_seq_one_letter_code
_entity_poly.pdbx_strand_id
1 'polypeptide(L)'
;MKTDSVFYRLFQRLPELVFELAGWPAPDLTGYRFRAEEIKQTAFRLDGILTPPPEATERPLVFVEVQYQPDDLFYRRFFAEIFLYLYRQPPTHPWRAVVIYPERRREREAGPHYAVLLDSDQVRRVYLEDFQHPTAQSLGLRLLQLLLGEPAQAIAKARALVQPLTPEQRQTTAWRELVDLVETLLVYRLPALSREEIRKMLNLVDVDLKQTRFYQEVFAEGRQEGRQEGRQEGRQEGRQEESVGLVLRLLQRRLGALDPAQLTRIEKLPLASVEALAEALLDFQTPADLAAWLAAQDPGNP
;
A
#
# COMPACT_ATOMS: atom_id res chain seq x y z
N MET A 1 1.73 1.66 -0.24
CA MET A 1 1.69 0.31 -0.83
C MET A 1 0.59 -0.56 -0.24
N LYS A 2 0.64 -0.90 1.06
CA LYS A 2 -0.36 -1.76 1.70
C LYS A 2 -1.81 -1.19 1.62
N THR A 3 -2.01 0.12 1.79
CA THR A 3 -3.37 0.71 1.84
C THR A 3 -3.98 0.88 0.45
N ASP A 4 -3.14 1.21 -0.52
CA ASP A 4 -3.52 1.53 -1.89
C ASP A 4 -4.14 0.30 -2.57
N SER A 5 -3.60 -0.90 -2.31
CA SER A 5 -4.14 -2.16 -2.84
C SER A 5 -5.53 -2.51 -2.31
N VAL A 6 -5.86 -2.09 -1.08
CA VAL A 6 -7.18 -2.37 -0.49
C VAL A 6 -8.25 -1.43 -1.02
N PHE A 7 -7.95 -0.14 -1.15
CA PHE A 7 -8.85 0.80 -1.81
C PHE A 7 -9.04 0.45 -3.28
N TYR A 8 -7.97 0.07 -3.98
CA TYR A 8 -8.04 -0.43 -5.34
C TYR A 8 -9.07 -1.56 -5.48
N ARG A 9 -9.00 -2.57 -4.61
CA ARG A 9 -9.95 -3.70 -4.59
C ARG A 9 -11.37 -3.27 -4.27
N LEU A 10 -11.55 -2.33 -3.34
CA LEU A 10 -12.86 -1.82 -2.98
C LEU A 10 -13.53 -1.12 -4.17
N PHE A 11 -12.81 -0.25 -4.87
CA PHE A 11 -13.32 0.45 -6.06
C PHE A 11 -13.48 -0.45 -7.29
N GLN A 12 -12.64 -1.49 -7.42
CA GLN A 12 -12.81 -2.50 -8.45
C GLN A 12 -14.12 -3.25 -8.31
N ARG A 13 -14.56 -3.51 -7.07
CA ARG A 13 -15.79 -4.25 -6.80
C ARG A 13 -17.02 -3.36 -6.71
N LEU A 14 -16.86 -2.14 -6.18
CA LEU A 14 -17.93 -1.17 -5.93
C LEU A 14 -17.53 0.18 -6.54
N PRO A 15 -17.52 0.31 -7.88
CA PRO A 15 -17.14 1.54 -8.55
C PRO A 15 -18.05 2.72 -8.20
N GLU A 16 -19.29 2.46 -7.77
CA GLU A 16 -20.23 3.47 -7.28
C GLU A 16 -19.69 4.23 -6.06
N LEU A 17 -18.84 3.59 -5.25
CA LEU A 17 -18.26 4.20 -4.07
C LEU A 17 -17.39 5.41 -4.43
N VAL A 18 -16.74 5.41 -5.59
CA VAL A 18 -15.93 6.55 -6.05
C VAL A 18 -16.81 7.79 -6.24
N PHE A 19 -17.98 7.63 -6.87
CA PHE A 19 -18.94 8.71 -7.08
C PHE A 19 -19.59 9.15 -5.78
N GLU A 20 -19.95 8.19 -4.93
CA GLU A 20 -20.53 8.46 -3.62
C GLU A 20 -19.57 9.27 -2.73
N LEU A 21 -18.30 8.87 -2.67
CA LEU A 21 -17.26 9.59 -1.95
C LEU A 21 -17.03 11.00 -2.49
N ALA A 22 -17.06 11.16 -3.82
CA ALA A 22 -16.91 12.46 -4.44
C ALA A 22 -18.15 13.37 -4.27
N GLY A 23 -19.30 12.80 -3.88
CA GLY A 23 -20.57 13.51 -3.82
C GLY A 23 -21.16 13.80 -5.21
N TRP A 24 -20.76 13.02 -6.21
CA TRP A 24 -21.25 13.15 -7.58
C TRP A 24 -22.45 12.23 -7.84
N PRO A 25 -23.38 12.62 -8.74
CA PRO A 25 -24.42 11.70 -9.19
C PRO A 25 -23.76 10.52 -9.92
N ALA A 26 -24.04 9.31 -9.45
CA ALA A 26 -23.54 8.10 -10.11
C ALA A 26 -24.23 7.94 -11.48
N PRO A 27 -23.47 7.82 -12.59
CA PRO A 27 -24.05 7.46 -13.88
C PRO A 27 -24.49 5.98 -13.86
N ASP A 28 -25.09 5.50 -14.95
CA ASP A 28 -25.18 4.05 -15.16
C ASP A 28 -23.76 3.46 -15.26
N LEU A 29 -23.41 2.63 -14.27
CA LEU A 29 -22.10 2.01 -14.15
C LEU A 29 -21.97 0.70 -14.92
N THR A 30 -23.02 0.28 -15.63
CA THR A 30 -22.98 -0.93 -16.47
C THR A 30 -21.84 -0.82 -17.48
N GLY A 31 -20.93 -1.79 -17.44
CA GLY A 31 -19.79 -1.86 -18.37
C GLY A 31 -18.55 -1.05 -17.96
N TYR A 32 -18.59 -0.30 -16.84
CA TYR A 32 -17.40 0.35 -16.32
C TYR A 32 -16.33 -0.64 -15.88
N ARG A 33 -15.07 -0.23 -15.98
CA ARG A 33 -13.92 -1.02 -15.52
C ARG A 33 -12.98 -0.15 -14.70
N PHE A 34 -12.57 -0.64 -13.54
CA PHE A 34 -11.53 -0.01 -12.72
C PHE A 34 -10.20 -0.75 -12.92
N ARG A 35 -9.13 -0.01 -13.23
CA ARG A 35 -7.79 -0.56 -13.52
C ARG A 35 -6.69 0.39 -13.06
N ALA A 36 -5.57 -0.14 -12.60
CA ALA A 36 -4.34 0.64 -12.42
C ALA A 36 -3.62 0.74 -13.78
N GLU A 37 -3.00 1.88 -14.06
CA GLU A 37 -2.30 2.13 -15.32
C GLU A 37 -0.84 2.51 -15.05
N GLU A 38 0.10 1.79 -15.66
CA GLU A 38 1.53 2.09 -15.60
C GLU A 38 2.06 2.56 -16.96
N ILE A 39 2.57 3.78 -17.00
CA ILE A 39 3.11 4.40 -18.21
C ILE A 39 4.61 4.07 -18.32
N LYS A 40 4.91 2.99 -19.04
CA LYS A 40 6.24 2.32 -19.14
C LYS A 40 7.45 3.18 -19.51
N GLN A 41 7.29 4.32 -20.17
CA GLN A 41 8.43 5.14 -20.64
C GLN A 41 8.88 6.20 -19.62
N THR A 42 8.13 6.39 -18.54
CA THR A 42 8.31 7.53 -17.63
C THR A 42 8.19 7.17 -16.14
N ALA A 43 8.02 5.87 -15.79
CA ALA A 43 7.78 5.38 -14.43
C ALA A 43 6.54 6.00 -13.71
N PHE A 44 5.69 6.70 -14.46
CA PHE A 44 4.43 7.25 -13.97
C PHE A 44 3.39 6.15 -13.77
N ARG A 45 2.67 6.19 -12.65
CA ARG A 45 1.67 5.19 -12.26
C ARG A 45 0.45 5.93 -11.72
N LEU A 46 -0.71 5.59 -12.27
CA LEU A 46 -2.00 6.03 -11.75
C LEU A 46 -2.62 4.89 -10.97
N ASP A 47 -2.97 5.15 -9.70
CA ASP A 47 -3.47 4.12 -8.78
C ASP A 47 -4.78 3.49 -9.28
N GLY A 48 -5.64 4.29 -9.92
CA GLY A 48 -6.91 3.82 -10.44
C GLY A 48 -7.47 4.71 -11.54
N ILE A 49 -7.95 4.06 -12.60
CA ILE A 49 -8.74 4.67 -13.66
C ILE A 49 -10.04 3.90 -13.77
N LEU A 50 -11.15 4.60 -13.57
CA LEU A 50 -12.50 4.11 -13.79
C LEU A 50 -12.93 4.51 -15.21
N THR A 51 -12.93 3.55 -16.11
CA THR A 51 -13.17 3.77 -17.54
C THR A 51 -14.59 3.34 -17.93
N PRO A 52 -15.41 4.23 -18.52
CA PRO A 52 -16.71 3.87 -19.09
C PRO A 52 -16.57 2.99 -20.35
N PRO A 53 -17.65 2.31 -20.79
CA PRO A 53 -17.65 1.64 -22.08
C PRO A 53 -17.53 2.66 -23.23
N PRO A 54 -16.86 2.33 -24.35
CA PRO A 54 -16.57 3.28 -25.43
C PRO A 54 -17.80 3.99 -26.01
N GLU A 55 -18.94 3.28 -26.02
CA GLU A 55 -20.22 3.77 -26.55
C GLU A 55 -20.84 4.89 -25.70
N ALA A 56 -20.40 5.04 -24.44
CA ALA A 56 -21.01 5.94 -23.47
C ALA A 56 -20.23 7.27 -23.35
N THR A 57 -20.19 8.05 -24.43
CA THR A 57 -19.37 9.26 -24.58
C THR A 57 -19.61 10.32 -23.50
N GLU A 58 -20.84 10.46 -22.99
CA GLU A 58 -21.17 11.45 -21.95
C GLU A 58 -20.76 11.03 -20.53
N ARG A 59 -20.36 9.77 -20.34
CA ARG A 59 -20.01 9.24 -19.02
C ARG A 59 -18.54 9.54 -18.72
N PRO A 60 -18.19 10.00 -17.50
CA PRO A 60 -16.83 10.43 -17.21
C PRO A 60 -15.87 9.27 -17.03
N LEU A 61 -14.66 9.40 -17.58
CA LEU A 61 -13.49 8.68 -17.11
C LEU A 61 -13.02 9.31 -15.79
N VAL A 62 -12.82 8.51 -14.75
CA VAL A 62 -12.47 9.02 -13.42
C VAL A 62 -11.10 8.50 -12.99
N PHE A 63 -10.15 9.41 -12.78
CA PHE A 63 -8.89 9.11 -12.12
C PHE A 63 -9.10 9.07 -10.61
N VAL A 64 -8.57 8.06 -9.93
CA VAL A 64 -8.73 7.85 -8.49
C VAL A 64 -7.36 7.62 -7.88
N GLU A 65 -7.00 8.45 -6.91
CA GLU A 65 -5.72 8.39 -6.21
C GLU A 65 -5.94 8.40 -4.70
N VAL A 66 -5.22 7.54 -3.98
CA VAL A 66 -5.38 7.39 -2.53
C VAL A 66 -4.08 7.82 -1.84
N GLN A 67 -4.06 9.05 -1.33
CA GLN A 67 -2.85 9.70 -0.83
C GLN A 67 -2.77 9.64 0.71
N TYR A 68 -2.12 8.59 1.25
CA TYR A 68 -1.92 8.43 2.70
C TYR A 68 -0.66 9.12 3.25
N GLN A 69 0.38 9.18 2.43
CA GLN A 69 1.66 9.77 2.82
C GLN A 69 1.67 11.25 2.43
N PRO A 70 2.21 12.15 3.28
CA PRO A 70 2.44 13.52 2.85
C PRO A 70 3.44 13.54 1.69
N ASP A 71 3.10 14.24 0.62
CA ASP A 71 3.95 14.42 -0.57
C ASP A 71 3.77 15.85 -1.10
N ASP A 72 4.81 16.66 -0.98
CA ASP A 72 4.80 18.08 -1.35
C ASP A 72 4.76 18.28 -2.88
N LEU A 73 5.10 17.24 -3.65
CA LEU A 73 5.08 17.25 -5.11
C LEU A 73 3.86 16.53 -5.68
N PHE A 74 2.96 16.03 -4.83
CA PHE A 74 1.83 15.20 -5.20
C PHE A 74 1.03 15.76 -6.37
N TYR A 75 0.48 16.97 -6.24
CA TYR A 75 -0.36 17.57 -7.29
C TYR A 75 0.41 17.81 -8.59
N ARG A 76 1.70 18.10 -8.51
CA ARG A 76 2.55 18.26 -9.71
C ARG A 76 2.65 16.95 -10.48
N ARG A 77 2.91 15.86 -9.75
CA ARG A 77 2.97 14.50 -10.30
C ARG A 77 1.60 14.08 -10.84
N PHE A 78 0.57 14.14 -10.01
CA PHE A 78 -0.78 13.67 -10.35
C PHE A 78 -1.34 14.34 -11.61
N PHE A 79 -1.25 15.67 -11.72
CA PHE A 79 -1.72 16.35 -12.93
C PHE A 79 -0.85 16.08 -14.15
N ALA A 80 0.47 15.96 -14.01
CA ALA A 80 1.34 15.55 -15.11
C ALA A 80 0.97 14.15 -15.63
N GLU A 81 0.68 13.22 -14.73
CA GLU A 81 0.27 11.84 -15.05
C GLU A 81 -1.08 11.81 -15.78
N ILE A 82 -2.07 12.55 -15.29
CA ILE A 82 -3.37 12.71 -15.95
C ILE A 82 -3.20 13.27 -17.37
N PHE A 83 -2.50 14.39 -17.52
CA PHE A 83 -2.37 15.03 -18.83
C PHE A 83 -1.52 14.20 -19.81
N LEU A 84 -0.53 13.47 -19.32
CA LEU A 84 0.22 12.52 -20.13
C LEU A 84 -0.66 11.36 -20.60
N TYR A 85 -1.52 10.83 -19.72
CA TYR A 85 -2.50 9.81 -20.09
C TYR A 85 -3.44 10.33 -21.19
N LEU A 86 -4.04 11.51 -20.99
CA LEU A 86 -4.96 12.13 -21.95
C LEU A 86 -4.28 12.43 -23.30
N TYR A 87 -2.99 12.80 -23.30
CA TYR A 87 -2.23 13.00 -24.54
C TYR A 87 -1.99 11.69 -25.30
N ARG A 88 -1.66 10.60 -24.59
CA ARG A 88 -1.33 9.30 -25.20
C ARG A 88 -2.55 8.49 -25.60
N GLN A 89 -3.63 8.59 -24.82
CA GLN A 89 -4.89 7.91 -25.03
C GLN A 89 -6.02 8.94 -24.94
N PRO A 90 -6.20 9.80 -25.97
CA PRO A 90 -7.26 10.81 -25.96
C PRO A 90 -8.63 10.16 -25.80
N PRO A 91 -9.32 10.33 -24.65
CA PRO A 91 -10.62 9.69 -24.45
C PRO A 91 -11.69 10.46 -25.23
N THR A 92 -12.73 9.75 -25.66
CA THR A 92 -13.99 10.36 -26.16
C THR A 92 -14.90 10.83 -25.02
N HIS A 93 -14.49 10.59 -23.77
CA HIS A 93 -15.24 10.83 -22.55
C HIS A 93 -14.75 12.10 -21.85
N PRO A 94 -15.63 12.85 -21.14
CA PRO A 94 -15.17 13.84 -20.18
C PRO A 94 -14.32 13.16 -19.10
N TRP A 95 -13.39 13.89 -18.49
CA TRP A 95 -12.57 13.35 -17.41
C TRP A 95 -12.83 14.07 -16.08
N ARG A 96 -12.73 13.31 -14.99
CA ARG A 96 -12.77 13.80 -13.61
C ARG A 96 -11.68 13.13 -12.79
N ALA A 97 -11.34 13.69 -11.64
CA ALA A 97 -10.37 13.10 -10.72
C ALA A 97 -10.85 13.17 -9.27
N VAL A 98 -10.58 12.12 -8.50
CA VAL A 98 -10.84 12.02 -7.07
C VAL A 98 -9.53 11.75 -6.35
N VAL A 99 -9.17 12.63 -5.42
CA VAL A 99 -8.03 12.43 -4.53
C VAL A 99 -8.57 12.15 -3.13
N ILE A 100 -8.18 11.01 -2.58
CA ILE A 100 -8.68 10.51 -1.29
C ILE A 100 -7.57 10.59 -0.26
N TYR A 101 -7.77 11.41 0.76
CA TYR A 101 -6.89 11.55 1.91
C TYR A 101 -7.53 10.87 3.13
N PRO A 102 -6.74 10.28 4.05
CA PRO A 102 -7.29 9.82 5.31
C PRO A 102 -7.83 10.98 6.15
N GLU A 103 -7.12 12.12 6.17
CA GLU A 103 -7.41 13.28 7.03
C GLU A 103 -6.95 14.56 6.32
N ARG A 104 -7.65 15.69 6.52
CA ARG A 104 -7.32 16.98 5.88
C ARG A 104 -5.89 17.43 6.11
N ARG A 105 -5.37 17.23 7.32
CA ARG A 105 -3.99 17.62 7.70
C ARG A 105 -2.89 16.93 6.90
N ARG A 106 -3.22 15.87 6.14
CA ARG A 106 -2.26 15.15 5.29
C ARG A 106 -2.13 15.75 3.90
N GLU A 107 -3.13 16.52 3.46
CA GLU A 107 -3.04 17.25 2.20
C GLU A 107 -1.90 18.26 2.30
N ARG A 108 -1.06 18.29 1.27
CA ARG A 108 -0.03 19.31 1.10
C ARG A 108 -0.56 20.41 0.20
N GLU A 109 -0.16 21.64 0.48
CA GLU A 109 -0.62 22.80 -0.27
C GLU A 109 -0.21 22.67 -1.75
N ALA A 110 -1.20 22.66 -2.65
CA ALA A 110 -0.97 22.55 -4.08
C ALA A 110 -0.31 23.82 -4.67
N GLY A 111 -0.45 24.95 -3.99
CA GLY A 111 -0.12 26.28 -4.50
C GLY A 111 -1.11 26.78 -5.56
N PRO A 112 -0.94 28.03 -6.06
CA PRO A 112 -1.91 28.68 -6.94
C PRO A 112 -1.96 28.07 -8.35
N HIS A 113 -0.93 27.32 -8.76
CA HIS A 113 -0.82 26.78 -10.12
C HIS A 113 -1.94 25.80 -10.50
N TYR A 114 -2.53 25.12 -9.52
CA TYR A 114 -3.56 24.12 -9.73
C TYR A 114 -4.94 24.56 -9.24
N ALA A 115 -5.06 25.80 -8.75
CA ALA A 115 -6.29 26.33 -8.14
C ALA A 115 -7.50 26.17 -9.07
N VAL A 116 -7.37 26.52 -10.36
CA VAL A 116 -8.46 26.38 -11.34
C VAL A 116 -9.03 24.96 -11.40
N LEU A 117 -8.19 23.93 -11.32
CA LEU A 117 -8.63 22.54 -11.33
C LEU A 117 -9.22 22.13 -9.98
N LEU A 118 -8.55 22.48 -8.89
CA LEU A 118 -8.92 22.10 -7.52
C LEU A 118 -10.15 22.82 -6.97
N ASP A 119 -10.47 23.99 -7.53
CA ASP A 119 -11.64 24.81 -7.18
C ASP A 119 -12.85 24.51 -8.11
N SER A 120 -12.65 23.68 -9.14
CA SER A 120 -13.73 23.21 -10.03
C SER A 120 -14.35 21.89 -9.57
N ASP A 121 -15.50 21.51 -10.14
CA ASP A 121 -16.10 20.18 -9.93
C ASP A 121 -15.34 19.05 -10.67
N GLN A 122 -14.30 19.38 -11.43
CA GLN A 122 -13.52 18.38 -12.19
C GLN A 122 -12.62 17.54 -11.27
N VAL A 123 -12.12 18.12 -10.19
CA VAL A 123 -11.22 17.45 -9.24
C VAL A 123 -11.82 17.53 -7.84
N ARG A 124 -12.12 16.37 -7.24
CA ARG A 124 -12.67 16.30 -5.90
C ARG A 124 -11.63 15.81 -4.90
N ARG A 125 -11.46 16.57 -3.82
CA ARG A 125 -10.72 16.15 -2.63
C ARG A 125 -11.70 15.52 -1.64
N VAL A 126 -11.41 14.29 -1.23
CA VAL A 126 -12.23 13.50 -0.31
C VAL A 126 -11.39 13.21 0.92
N TYR A 127 -11.95 13.42 2.11
CA TYR A 127 -11.28 13.15 3.37
C TYR A 127 -12.02 12.03 4.11
N LEU A 128 -11.36 10.90 4.33
CA LEU A 128 -11.97 9.71 4.92
C LEU A 128 -12.44 9.92 6.36
N GLU A 129 -11.84 10.87 7.09
CA GLU A 129 -12.31 11.29 8.42
C GLU A 129 -13.79 11.74 8.42
N ASP A 130 -14.31 12.25 7.29
CA ASP A 130 -15.71 12.65 7.15
C ASP A 130 -16.68 11.44 7.09
N PHE A 131 -16.15 10.25 6.82
CA PHE A 131 -16.91 9.02 6.62
C PHE A 131 -16.81 8.04 7.80
N GLN A 132 -16.33 8.48 8.96
CA GLN A 132 -16.36 7.66 10.17
C GLN A 132 -17.80 7.37 10.63
N HIS A 133 -18.68 8.36 10.47
CA HIS A 133 -20.10 8.30 10.83
C HIS A 133 -20.99 8.88 9.70
N PRO A 134 -21.04 8.23 8.53
CA PRO A 134 -21.80 8.73 7.39
C PRO A 134 -23.31 8.62 7.66
N THR A 135 -24.07 9.60 7.17
CA THR A 135 -25.54 9.60 7.25
C THR A 135 -26.15 8.56 6.31
N ALA A 136 -25.55 8.37 5.12
CA ALA A 136 -25.93 7.34 4.16
C ALA A 136 -25.36 5.97 4.57
N GLN A 137 -26.12 4.91 4.31
CA GLN A 137 -25.74 3.53 4.64
C GLN A 137 -25.67 2.63 3.40
N SER A 138 -25.05 3.13 2.33
CA SER A 138 -24.76 2.29 1.17
C SER A 138 -23.87 1.11 1.56
N LEU A 139 -23.85 0.05 0.75
CA LEU A 139 -22.94 -1.07 0.96
C LEU A 139 -21.47 -0.62 0.92
N GLY A 140 -21.11 0.25 -0.04
CA GLY A 140 -19.76 0.77 -0.20
C GLY A 140 -19.27 1.53 1.02
N LEU A 141 -20.09 2.45 1.56
CA LEU A 141 -19.73 3.20 2.77
C LEU A 141 -19.61 2.29 4.00
N ARG A 142 -20.51 1.31 4.17
CA ARG A 142 -20.40 0.37 5.30
C ARG A 142 -19.15 -0.52 5.20
N LEU A 143 -18.73 -0.90 4.00
CA LEU A 143 -17.47 -1.61 3.79
C LEU A 143 -16.26 -0.71 4.04
N LEU A 144 -16.29 0.53 3.57
CA LEU A 144 -15.27 1.53 3.86
C LEU A 144 -15.11 1.75 5.37
N GLN A 145 -16.21 1.79 6.12
CA GLN A 145 -16.19 1.90 7.58
C GLN A 145 -15.51 0.73 8.31
N LEU A 146 -15.22 -0.39 7.64
CA LEU A 146 -14.38 -1.45 8.22
C LEU A 146 -12.90 -1.04 8.26
N LEU A 147 -12.48 -0.16 7.35
CA LEU A 147 -11.14 0.41 7.29
C LEU A 147 -10.98 1.63 8.18
N LEU A 148 -12.09 2.30 8.51
CA LEU A 148 -12.12 3.55 9.28
C LEU A 148 -12.52 3.34 10.74
N GLY A 149 -12.02 4.20 11.62
CA GLY A 149 -12.36 4.20 13.05
C GLY A 149 -11.69 3.09 13.87
N GLU A 150 -12.26 2.80 15.04
CA GLU A 150 -11.65 1.93 16.06
C GLU A 150 -11.62 0.43 15.65
N PRO A 151 -10.47 -0.26 15.78
CA PRO A 151 -10.35 -1.66 15.37
C PRO A 151 -11.33 -2.59 16.11
N ALA A 152 -11.64 -2.29 17.37
CA ALA A 152 -12.57 -3.07 18.19
C ALA A 152 -13.99 -3.12 17.60
N GLN A 153 -14.42 -2.08 16.89
CA GLN A 153 -15.75 -2.02 16.27
C GLN A 153 -15.80 -2.67 14.89
N ALA A 154 -14.66 -2.85 14.23
CA ALA A 154 -14.58 -3.38 12.86
C ALA A 154 -15.20 -4.78 12.76
N ILE A 155 -14.95 -5.66 13.73
CA ILE A 155 -15.54 -7.01 13.76
C ILE A 155 -17.06 -6.97 13.89
N ALA A 156 -17.60 -6.11 14.76
CA ALA A 156 -19.04 -6.00 14.96
C ALA A 156 -19.74 -5.50 13.68
N LYS A 157 -19.18 -4.47 13.03
CA LYS A 157 -19.68 -3.96 11.74
C LYS A 157 -19.58 -5.01 10.63
N ALA A 158 -18.45 -5.72 10.54
CA ALA A 158 -18.24 -6.78 9.57
C ALA A 158 -19.25 -7.91 9.75
N ARG A 159 -19.50 -8.34 11.00
CA ARG A 159 -20.51 -9.36 11.31
C ARG A 159 -21.90 -8.94 10.84
N ALA A 160 -22.28 -7.68 11.04
CA ALA A 160 -23.57 -7.16 10.57
C ALA A 160 -23.67 -7.15 9.02
N LEU A 161 -22.56 -7.00 8.30
CA LEU A 161 -22.53 -7.05 6.83
C LEU A 161 -22.65 -8.47 6.28
N VAL A 162 -22.02 -9.46 6.92
CA VAL A 162 -21.96 -10.83 6.41
C VAL A 162 -23.07 -11.74 6.93
N GLN A 163 -23.87 -11.30 7.91
CA GLN A 163 -24.98 -12.10 8.43
C GLN A 163 -26.03 -12.37 7.34
N PRO A 164 -26.22 -13.63 6.90
CA PRO A 164 -27.29 -13.95 5.97
C PRO A 164 -28.64 -13.89 6.68
N LEU A 165 -29.68 -13.40 6.01
CA LEU A 165 -31.04 -13.43 6.53
C LEU A 165 -31.70 -14.81 6.31
N THR A 166 -31.22 -15.59 5.32
CA THR A 166 -31.71 -16.96 5.04
C THR A 166 -30.61 -17.94 4.60
N PRO A 167 -30.81 -19.27 4.71
CA PRO A 167 -29.87 -20.28 4.22
C PRO A 167 -29.60 -20.22 2.71
N GLU A 168 -30.59 -19.82 1.91
CA GLU A 168 -30.47 -19.70 0.45
C GLU A 168 -29.52 -18.57 0.07
N GLN A 169 -29.59 -17.43 0.78
CA GLN A 169 -28.69 -16.29 0.54
C GLN A 169 -27.23 -16.68 0.73
N ARG A 170 -26.93 -17.54 1.70
CA ARG A 170 -25.58 -18.04 2.00
C ARG A 170 -24.96 -18.83 0.83
N GLN A 171 -25.79 -19.36 -0.06
CA GLN A 171 -25.34 -20.15 -1.22
C GLN A 171 -25.10 -19.29 -2.46
N THR A 172 -25.51 -18.02 -2.44
CA THR A 172 -25.35 -17.11 -3.59
C THR A 172 -23.88 -16.73 -3.78
N THR A 173 -23.48 -16.57 -5.04
CA THR A 173 -22.14 -16.06 -5.39
C THR A 173 -21.91 -14.67 -4.81
N ALA A 174 -22.92 -13.79 -4.88
CA ALA A 174 -22.83 -12.43 -4.37
C ALA A 174 -22.51 -12.38 -2.86
N TRP A 175 -23.14 -13.25 -2.06
CA TRP A 175 -22.83 -13.31 -0.63
C TRP A 175 -21.41 -13.82 -0.36
N ARG A 176 -20.95 -14.86 -1.08
CA ARG A 176 -19.55 -15.34 -0.93
C ARG A 176 -18.53 -14.27 -1.30
N GLU A 177 -18.79 -13.51 -2.38
CA GLU A 177 -17.92 -12.41 -2.80
C GLU A 177 -17.92 -11.26 -1.79
N LEU A 178 -19.08 -10.94 -1.17
CA LEU A 178 -19.16 -9.97 -0.08
C LEU A 178 -18.33 -10.43 1.12
N VAL A 179 -18.49 -11.68 1.54
CA VAL A 179 -17.75 -12.24 2.67
C VAL A 179 -16.24 -12.19 2.42
N ASP A 180 -15.80 -12.57 1.23
CA ASP A 180 -14.40 -12.58 0.83
C ASP A 180 -13.79 -11.16 0.81
N LEU A 181 -14.56 -10.17 0.34
CA LEU A 181 -14.18 -8.76 0.43
C LEU A 181 -14.07 -8.31 1.90
N VAL A 182 -15.07 -8.62 2.74
CA VAL A 182 -15.05 -8.28 4.18
C VAL A 182 -13.86 -8.91 4.89
N GLU A 183 -13.57 -10.19 4.65
CA GLU A 183 -12.41 -10.87 5.22
C GLU A 183 -11.12 -10.17 4.80
N THR A 184 -11.00 -9.81 3.52
CA THR A 184 -9.82 -9.13 2.99
C THR A 184 -9.62 -7.74 3.61
N LEU A 185 -10.70 -6.98 3.79
CA LEU A 185 -10.66 -5.67 4.47
C LEU A 185 -10.24 -5.82 5.94
N LEU A 186 -10.72 -6.87 6.63
CA LEU A 186 -10.37 -7.11 8.03
C LEU A 186 -8.93 -7.59 8.23
N VAL A 187 -8.42 -8.48 7.36
CA VAL A 187 -7.01 -8.90 7.40
C VAL A 187 -6.10 -7.67 7.27
N TYR A 188 -6.50 -6.73 6.41
CA TYR A 188 -5.77 -5.49 6.26
C TYR A 188 -5.85 -4.61 7.52
N ARG A 189 -7.06 -4.45 8.07
CA ARG A 189 -7.31 -3.59 9.22
C ARG A 189 -6.71 -4.14 10.52
N LEU A 190 -6.63 -5.46 10.65
CA LEU A 190 -6.26 -6.21 11.85
C LEU A 190 -5.10 -7.16 11.52
N PRO A 191 -3.89 -6.65 11.22
CA PRO A 191 -2.78 -7.48 10.73
C PRO A 191 -2.26 -8.49 11.75
N ALA A 192 -2.59 -8.32 13.04
CA ALA A 192 -2.26 -9.26 14.10
C ALA A 192 -3.16 -10.51 14.12
N LEU A 193 -4.29 -10.49 13.40
CA LEU A 193 -5.22 -11.61 13.32
C LEU A 193 -5.02 -12.37 12.01
N SER A 194 -5.02 -13.70 12.11
CA SER A 194 -5.06 -14.59 10.97
C SER A 194 -6.46 -14.60 10.31
N ARG A 195 -6.51 -15.02 9.04
CA ARG A 195 -7.77 -15.25 8.32
C ARG A 195 -8.68 -16.24 9.04
N GLU A 196 -8.11 -17.28 9.64
CA GLU A 196 -8.88 -18.29 10.38
C GLU A 196 -9.51 -17.70 11.65
N GLU A 197 -8.77 -16.87 12.39
CA GLU A 197 -9.30 -16.15 13.55
C GLU A 197 -10.40 -15.17 13.14
N ILE A 198 -10.22 -14.43 12.04
CA ILE A 198 -11.25 -13.53 11.49
C ILE A 198 -12.52 -14.33 11.15
N ARG A 199 -12.42 -15.46 10.44
CA ARG A 199 -13.58 -16.30 10.13
C ARG A 199 -14.29 -16.82 11.37
N LYS A 200 -13.53 -17.22 12.39
CA LYS A 200 -14.09 -17.64 13.68
C LYS A 200 -14.86 -16.49 14.34
N MET A 201 -14.29 -15.29 14.37
CA MET A 201 -14.96 -14.09 14.90
C MET A 201 -16.21 -13.69 14.10
N LEU A 202 -16.25 -13.99 12.80
CA LEU A 202 -17.41 -13.75 11.95
C LEU A 202 -18.45 -14.88 11.94
N ASN A 203 -18.20 -16.01 12.62
CA ASN A 203 -19.02 -17.23 12.57
C ASN A 203 -19.13 -17.84 11.16
N LEU A 204 -18.01 -17.90 10.43
CA LEU A 204 -17.92 -18.35 9.04
C LEU A 204 -16.92 -19.51 8.85
N VAL A 205 -16.71 -20.32 9.89
CA VAL A 205 -15.71 -21.41 9.88
C VAL A 205 -16.04 -22.49 8.84
N ASP A 206 -17.31 -22.64 8.47
CA ASP A 206 -17.85 -23.58 7.50
C ASP A 206 -17.81 -23.07 6.04
N VAL A 207 -17.36 -21.83 5.81
CA VAL A 207 -17.40 -21.20 4.49
C VAL A 207 -16.05 -21.32 3.79
N ASP A 208 -15.98 -22.13 2.74
CA ASP A 208 -14.80 -22.18 1.87
C ASP A 208 -14.84 -21.07 0.82
N LEU A 209 -13.98 -20.08 1.00
CA LEU A 209 -13.78 -18.97 0.08
C LEU A 209 -12.58 -19.18 -0.85
N LYS A 210 -11.80 -20.26 -0.71
CA LYS A 210 -10.57 -20.47 -1.52
C LYS A 210 -10.87 -20.61 -3.02
N GLN A 211 -12.12 -20.88 -3.36
CA GLN A 211 -12.60 -21.04 -4.73
C GLN A 211 -13.09 -19.73 -5.36
N THR A 212 -13.22 -18.64 -4.61
CA THR A 212 -13.57 -17.35 -5.22
C THR A 212 -12.37 -16.86 -6.05
N ARG A 213 -12.66 -16.29 -7.23
CA ARG A 213 -11.61 -15.70 -8.08
C ARG A 213 -10.85 -14.61 -7.33
N PHE A 214 -11.58 -13.82 -6.55
CA PHE A 214 -11.02 -12.77 -5.72
C PHE A 214 -10.02 -13.32 -4.69
N TYR A 215 -10.35 -14.38 -3.94
CA TYR A 215 -9.41 -14.99 -3.01
C TYR A 215 -8.11 -15.46 -3.69
N GLN A 216 -8.23 -16.08 -4.88
CA GLN A 216 -7.07 -16.57 -5.62
C GLN A 216 -6.15 -15.43 -6.09
N GLU A 217 -6.73 -14.34 -6.58
CA GLU A 217 -6.01 -13.14 -7.00
C GLU A 217 -5.30 -12.49 -5.79
N VAL A 218 -6.02 -12.27 -4.69
CA VAL A 218 -5.48 -11.68 -3.46
C VAL A 218 -4.34 -12.53 -2.88
N PHE A 219 -4.53 -13.85 -2.84
CA PHE A 219 -3.52 -14.77 -2.34
C PHE A 219 -2.29 -14.85 -3.27
N ALA A 220 -2.49 -14.76 -4.58
CA ALA A 220 -1.41 -14.74 -5.55
C ALA A 220 -0.57 -13.45 -5.42
N GLU A 221 -1.22 -12.29 -5.33
CA GLU A 221 -0.56 -10.99 -5.14
C GLU A 221 0.23 -10.94 -3.84
N GLY A 222 -0.39 -11.31 -2.71
CA GLY A 222 0.30 -11.35 -1.42
C GLY A 222 1.51 -12.30 -1.40
N ARG A 223 1.45 -13.42 -2.13
CA ARG A 223 2.61 -14.31 -2.31
C ARG A 223 3.70 -13.69 -3.19
N GLN A 224 3.34 -12.86 -4.16
CA GLN A 224 4.33 -12.15 -4.97
C GLN A 224 5.04 -11.07 -4.16
N GLU A 225 4.30 -10.25 -3.42
CA GLU A 225 4.85 -9.23 -2.54
C GLU A 225 5.78 -9.84 -1.49
N GLY A 226 5.32 -10.86 -0.76
CA GLY A 226 6.15 -11.52 0.26
C GLY A 226 7.43 -12.17 -0.30
N ARG A 227 7.41 -12.66 -1.55
CA ARG A 227 8.62 -13.15 -2.22
C ARG A 227 9.56 -12.01 -2.62
N GLN A 228 9.04 -10.84 -2.96
CA GLN A 228 9.87 -9.68 -3.30
C GLN A 228 10.53 -9.12 -2.05
N GLU A 229 9.76 -8.91 -0.98
CA GLU A 229 10.27 -8.48 0.33
C GLU A 229 11.33 -9.45 0.85
N GLY A 230 11.03 -10.76 0.93
CA GLY A 230 11.99 -11.75 1.40
C GLY A 230 13.24 -11.88 0.53
N ARG A 231 13.16 -11.59 -0.77
CA ARG A 231 14.36 -11.52 -1.64
C ARG A 231 15.18 -10.27 -1.40
N GLN A 232 14.55 -9.14 -1.06
CA GLN A 232 15.27 -7.91 -0.75
C GLN A 232 15.97 -8.03 0.59
N GLU A 233 15.24 -8.49 1.62
CA GLU A 233 15.79 -8.77 2.96
C GLU A 233 16.93 -9.79 2.87
N GLY A 234 16.71 -10.94 2.23
CA GLY A 234 17.75 -11.96 2.09
C GLY A 234 18.98 -11.51 1.28
N ARG A 235 18.82 -10.59 0.32
CA ARG A 235 19.98 -9.98 -0.36
C ARG A 235 20.74 -9.01 0.54
N GLN A 236 20.02 -8.25 1.37
CA GLN A 236 20.62 -7.29 2.28
C GLN A 236 21.38 -8.01 3.40
N GLU A 237 20.75 -9.01 4.02
CA GLU A 237 21.38 -9.88 5.01
C GLU A 237 22.59 -10.60 4.41
N GLY A 238 22.44 -11.25 3.24
CA GLY A 238 23.54 -11.94 2.58
C GLY A 238 24.71 -11.02 2.21
N ARG A 239 24.43 -9.76 1.80
CA ARG A 239 25.48 -8.76 1.56
C ARG A 239 26.19 -8.39 2.86
N GLN A 240 25.45 -8.23 3.96
CA GLN A 240 26.04 -7.90 5.25
C GLN A 240 26.90 -9.04 5.79
N GLU A 241 26.40 -10.27 5.78
CA GLU A 241 27.14 -11.46 6.18
C GLU A 241 28.41 -11.65 5.35
N GLU A 242 28.33 -11.49 4.03
CA GLU A 242 29.49 -11.59 3.14
C GLU A 242 30.52 -10.48 3.44
N SER A 243 30.06 -9.23 3.58
CA SER A 243 30.93 -8.08 3.82
C SER A 243 31.67 -8.23 5.16
N VAL A 244 30.95 -8.61 6.23
CA VAL A 244 31.54 -8.92 7.55
C VAL A 244 32.55 -10.06 7.43
N GLY A 245 32.16 -11.18 6.80
CA GLY A 245 33.03 -12.35 6.64
C GLY A 245 34.27 -12.08 5.80
N LEU A 246 34.19 -11.19 4.81
CA LEU A 246 35.34 -10.73 4.03
C LEU A 246 36.27 -9.85 4.87
N VAL A 247 35.71 -8.84 5.54
CA VAL A 247 36.47 -7.91 6.40
C VAL A 247 37.20 -8.66 7.51
N LEU A 248 36.54 -9.60 8.18
CA LEU A 248 37.18 -10.43 9.22
C LEU A 248 38.35 -11.25 8.67
N ARG A 249 38.20 -11.89 7.51
CA ARG A 249 39.30 -12.63 6.86
C ARG A 249 40.48 -11.73 6.49
N LEU A 250 40.20 -10.52 6.00
CA LEU A 250 41.22 -9.54 5.63
C LEU A 250 41.95 -9.00 6.86
N LEU A 251 41.21 -8.65 7.91
CA LEU A 251 41.78 -8.22 9.19
C LEU A 251 42.64 -9.31 9.82
N GLN A 252 42.17 -10.57 9.82
CA GLN A 252 42.93 -11.68 10.36
C GLN A 252 44.22 -11.94 9.56
N ARG A 253 44.18 -11.77 8.23
CA ARG A 253 45.36 -11.90 7.37
C ARG A 253 46.36 -10.76 7.57
N ARG A 254 45.89 -9.54 7.86
CA ARG A 254 46.73 -8.35 7.97
C ARG A 254 47.30 -8.14 9.38
N LEU A 255 46.49 -8.39 10.41
CA LEU A 255 46.80 -8.09 11.82
C LEU A 255 47.05 -9.34 12.66
N GLY A 256 46.76 -10.54 12.13
CA GLY A 256 46.87 -11.79 12.87
C GLY A 256 45.61 -12.13 13.67
N ALA A 257 45.76 -12.83 14.79
CA ALA A 257 44.61 -13.27 15.58
C ALA A 257 43.80 -12.07 16.12
N LEU A 258 42.50 -12.06 15.85
CA LEU A 258 41.56 -11.08 16.39
C LEU A 258 41.03 -11.55 17.75
N ASP A 259 40.84 -10.61 18.67
CA ASP A 259 40.21 -10.88 19.97
C ASP A 259 38.71 -11.23 19.75
N PRO A 260 38.16 -12.25 20.44
CA PRO A 260 36.72 -12.49 20.51
C PRO A 260 35.85 -11.25 20.69
N ALA A 261 36.27 -10.28 21.49
CA ALA A 261 35.53 -9.03 21.69
C ALA A 261 35.46 -8.16 20.41
N GLN A 262 36.52 -8.16 19.61
CA GLN A 262 36.57 -7.44 18.33
C GLN A 262 35.71 -8.15 17.28
N LEU A 263 35.73 -9.48 17.24
CA LEU A 263 34.88 -10.29 16.35
C LEU A 263 33.41 -9.98 16.56
N THR A 264 32.92 -10.10 17.80
CA THR A 264 31.52 -9.83 18.12
C THR A 264 31.11 -8.38 17.85
N ARG A 265 32.05 -7.44 17.98
CA ARG A 265 31.79 -6.02 17.69
C ARG A 265 31.65 -5.78 16.19
N ILE A 266 32.53 -6.36 15.37
CA ILE A 266 32.49 -6.24 13.90
C ILE A 266 31.25 -6.93 13.32
N GLU A 267 30.86 -8.08 13.85
CA GLU A 267 29.62 -8.80 13.44
C GLU A 267 28.35 -7.96 13.65
N LYS A 268 28.36 -7.04 14.60
CA LYS A 268 27.22 -6.17 14.93
C LYS A 268 27.27 -4.81 14.25
N LEU A 269 28.31 -4.51 13.48
CA LEU A 269 28.40 -3.23 12.78
C LEU A 269 27.32 -3.14 11.68
N PRO A 270 26.69 -1.96 11.51
CA PRO A 270 25.86 -1.69 10.34
C PRO A 270 26.67 -1.87 9.05
N LEU A 271 26.02 -2.31 7.96
CA LEU A 271 26.69 -2.56 6.67
C LEU A 271 27.59 -1.39 6.22
N ALA A 272 27.12 -0.14 6.33
CA ALA A 272 27.91 1.03 5.95
C ALA A 272 29.21 1.19 6.77
N SER A 273 29.18 0.84 8.06
CA SER A 273 30.37 0.84 8.91
C SER A 273 31.30 -0.32 8.56
N VAL A 274 30.78 -1.48 8.17
CA VAL A 274 31.59 -2.61 7.68
C VAL A 274 32.27 -2.25 6.36
N GLU A 275 31.57 -1.59 5.44
CA GLU A 275 32.14 -1.10 4.18
C GLU A 275 33.23 -0.03 4.44
N ALA A 276 33.00 0.90 5.37
CA ALA A 276 34.02 1.87 5.78
C ALA A 276 35.25 1.19 6.44
N LEU A 277 35.03 0.13 7.22
CA LEU A 277 36.12 -0.69 7.77
C LEU A 277 36.88 -1.41 6.67
N ALA A 278 36.21 -1.88 5.60
CA ALA A 278 36.85 -2.52 4.46
C ALA A 278 37.86 -1.61 3.73
N GLU A 279 37.62 -0.31 3.74
CA GLU A 279 38.56 0.69 3.21
C GLU A 279 39.65 1.03 4.24
N ALA A 280 39.26 1.37 5.47
CA ALA A 280 40.20 1.76 6.54
C ALA A 280 41.20 0.65 6.88
N LEU A 281 40.78 -0.62 6.76
CA LEU A 281 41.65 -1.76 7.00
C LEU A 281 42.79 -1.89 6.01
N LEU A 282 42.88 -1.05 4.96
CA LEU A 282 44.02 -0.95 4.04
C LEU A 282 45.13 -0.03 4.56
N ASP A 283 44.88 0.79 5.59
CA ASP A 283 45.86 1.71 6.18
C ASP A 283 46.41 1.25 7.55
N PHE A 284 45.71 0.34 8.25
CA PHE A 284 46.17 -0.27 9.49
C PHE A 284 47.60 -0.87 9.43
N GLN A 285 48.44 -0.58 10.41
CA GLN A 285 49.79 -1.15 10.52
C GLN A 285 49.89 -2.11 11.69
N THR A 286 49.05 -1.94 12.72
CA THR A 286 49.07 -2.69 13.96
C THR A 286 47.65 -3.00 14.46
N PRO A 287 47.49 -3.99 15.37
CA PRO A 287 46.19 -4.26 16.01
C PRO A 287 45.61 -3.06 16.78
N ALA A 288 46.45 -2.10 17.19
CA ALA A 288 46.00 -0.88 17.87
C ALA A 288 45.17 0.04 16.96
N ASP A 289 45.43 0.03 15.65
CA ASP A 289 44.69 0.84 14.68
C ASP A 289 43.23 0.39 14.56
N LEU A 290 43.01 -0.93 14.55
CA LEU A 290 41.67 -1.51 14.59
C LEU A 290 40.92 -1.16 15.88
N ALA A 291 41.61 -1.20 17.03
CA ALA A 291 41.01 -0.84 18.31
C ALA A 291 40.59 0.65 18.35
N ALA A 292 41.46 1.54 17.84
CA ALA A 292 41.17 2.97 17.74
C ALA A 292 40.00 3.24 16.78
N TRP A 293 39.98 2.59 15.62
CA TRP A 293 38.89 2.72 14.66
C TRP A 293 37.55 2.25 15.25
N LEU A 294 37.53 1.08 15.90
CA LEU A 294 36.32 0.55 16.53
C LEU A 294 35.81 1.47 17.64
N ALA A 295 36.71 2.05 18.45
CA ALA A 295 36.36 3.00 19.50
C ALA A 295 35.73 4.29 18.94
N ALA A 296 36.21 4.78 17.79
CA ALA A 296 35.67 5.96 17.13
C ALA A 296 34.26 5.76 16.54
N GLN A 297 33.82 4.50 16.35
CA GLN A 297 32.48 4.16 15.87
C GLN A 297 31.40 4.14 16.97
N ASP A 298 31.77 4.33 18.24
CA ASP A 298 30.81 4.56 19.35
C ASP A 298 30.75 6.06 19.68
N PRO A 299 29.69 6.79 19.30
CA PRO A 299 29.53 8.20 19.71
C PRO A 299 29.19 8.38 21.20
N GLY A 300 29.30 7.34 22.03
CA GLY A 300 28.69 7.24 23.36
C GLY A 300 29.65 7.01 24.53
N ASN A 301 30.93 7.36 24.42
CA ASN A 301 31.84 7.37 25.57
C ASN A 301 32.88 8.49 25.37
N PRO A 302 32.86 9.54 26.20
CA PRO A 302 33.45 9.44 27.53
C PRO A 302 32.48 9.65 28.70
#